data_AF-A0A484NG57-F1
#
_entry.id   AF-A0A484NG57-F1
#
_cell.length_a   1.000
_cell.length_b   1.000
_cell.length_c   1.000
_cell.angle_alpha   90.00
_cell.angle_beta   90.00
_cell.angle_gamma   90.00
#
_symmetry.space_group_name_H-M   'P 1'
#
loop_
_entity.id
_entity.type
_entity.pdbx_description
1 polymer ?
#
loop_
_entity_poly.entity_id
_entity_poly.type
_entity_poly.pdbx_seq_one_letter_code
_entity_poly.pdbx_strand_id
1 'polypeptide(L)'
;MSAYGHLMERGFSSHSLSSRGNSERGSLFAMETGIYMSSFAAIVFIAGLVTVGVSLVTLLVTLTVMLQSCQNKNSGPIESLLQAPESPYNPHYCLAFAMHIELNGLGSDSLPQICKDFAIQYIRDGQYAEDLNATFQLAVNYFNTVKPPEDGRGVVLMDVEDFLPEDLFEEQEQDCVDCTEDYAKYPKRVFVQNLYKKLVA
;
A
#
# COMPACT_ATOMS: atom_id res chain seq x y z
N MET A 1 -35.31 28.57 54.96
CA MET A 1 -36.25 29.57 54.40
C MET A 1 -35.50 30.43 53.41
N SER A 2 -36.15 30.70 52.28
CA SER A 2 -35.72 31.47 51.09
C SER A 2 -35.56 32.97 51.37
N ALA A 3 -34.72 33.70 50.60
CA ALA A 3 -35.17 34.82 49.74
C ALA A 3 -34.01 35.60 49.06
N TYR A 4 -34.30 35.97 47.82
CA TYR A 4 -33.57 36.78 46.82
C TYR A 4 -33.20 38.22 47.22
N GLY A 5 -32.33 38.87 46.42
CA GLY A 5 -32.56 40.30 46.09
C GLY A 5 -31.37 41.17 45.67
N HIS A 6 -31.05 41.13 44.38
CA HIS A 6 -30.49 42.17 43.48
C HIS A 6 -30.29 43.64 43.91
N LEU A 7 -29.26 44.23 43.27
CA LEU A 7 -29.21 45.51 42.48
C LEU A 7 -28.32 46.67 42.95
N MET A 8 -27.82 47.34 41.91
CA MET A 8 -26.75 48.33 41.78
C MET A 8 -27.06 49.71 42.37
N GLU A 9 -26.01 50.48 42.69
CA GLU A 9 -25.75 51.86 42.19
C GLU A 9 -24.71 52.60 43.06
N ARG A 10 -23.65 53.13 42.42
CA ARG A 10 -23.11 54.46 42.81
C ARG A 10 -22.26 55.04 41.68
N GLY A 11 -22.82 55.99 40.94
CA GLY A 11 -22.08 56.89 40.07
C GLY A 11 -21.45 58.05 40.85
N PHE A 12 -20.53 58.78 40.22
CA PHE A 12 -20.32 60.22 40.42
C PHE A 12 -19.68 60.87 39.18
N SER A 13 -20.57 61.49 38.39
CA SER A 13 -20.50 62.81 37.72
C SER A 13 -19.19 63.41 37.21
N SER A 14 -19.24 63.71 35.91
CA SER A 14 -18.53 64.75 35.18
C SER A 14 -18.81 66.16 35.74
N HIS A 15 -17.76 66.95 35.91
CA HIS A 15 -17.85 68.40 36.14
C HIS A 15 -17.14 69.14 35.01
N SER A 16 -17.77 70.21 34.56
CA SER A 16 -17.48 70.97 33.34
C SER A 16 -16.76 72.31 33.61
N LEU A 17 -16.16 72.83 32.52
CA LEU A 17 -15.96 74.25 32.13
C LEU A 17 -14.55 74.88 32.11
N SER A 18 -14.32 75.60 31.00
CA SER A 18 -13.51 76.84 30.80
C SER A 18 -11.98 76.70 30.74
N SER A 19 -11.21 77.39 29.90
CA SER A 19 -11.39 78.31 28.76
C SER A 19 -9.96 78.69 28.31
N ARG A 20 -9.75 78.85 27.00
CA ARG A 20 -8.77 79.76 26.37
C ARG A 20 -7.27 79.39 26.37
N GLY A 21 -6.75 79.20 25.15
CA GLY A 21 -5.50 79.85 24.73
C GLY A 21 -4.40 78.93 24.21
N ASN A 22 -4.18 79.00 22.89
CA ASN A 22 -2.92 78.77 22.15
C ASN A 22 -2.01 77.60 22.58
N SER A 23 -1.81 76.65 21.67
CA SER A 23 -0.54 76.55 20.94
C SER A 23 -0.64 75.53 19.80
N GLU A 24 -0.19 75.98 18.65
CA GLU A 24 0.02 75.24 17.43
C GLU A 24 0.91 74.01 17.68
N ARG A 25 0.54 72.87 17.09
CA ARG A 25 1.48 71.92 16.48
C ARG A 25 0.71 71.00 15.55
N GLY A 26 0.73 71.37 14.28
CA GLY A 26 0.50 70.43 13.20
C GLY A 26 1.64 69.41 13.09
N SER A 27 1.36 68.39 12.28
CA SER A 27 2.26 67.42 11.66
C SER A 27 2.90 66.36 12.57
N LEU A 28 2.28 65.19 12.63
CA LEU A 28 2.66 63.98 11.87
C LEU A 28 1.92 62.79 12.51
N PHE A 29 0.75 62.44 11.99
CA PHE A 29 0.19 61.12 12.26
C PHE A 29 1.02 60.10 11.49
N ALA A 30 2.14 59.67 12.07
CA ALA A 30 2.65 58.36 11.74
C ALA A 30 1.61 57.39 12.27
N MET A 31 0.72 56.93 11.39
CA MET A 31 -0.19 55.84 11.68
C MET A 31 0.66 54.58 11.79
N GLU A 32 1.21 54.37 12.99
CA GLU A 32 1.92 53.16 13.34
C GLU A 32 0.91 52.02 13.28
N THR A 33 0.96 51.24 12.20
CA THR A 33 0.19 50.01 12.06
C THR A 33 0.83 48.95 12.95
N GLY A 34 0.72 49.14 14.26
CA GLY A 34 1.09 48.16 15.27
C GLY A 34 -0.11 47.27 15.56
N ILE A 35 0.06 45.95 15.42
CA ILE A 35 -0.91 45.00 15.97
C ILE A 35 -0.69 45.01 17.49
N TYR A 36 -1.47 45.83 18.20
CA TYR A 36 -1.47 45.84 19.66
C TYR A 36 -2.21 44.62 20.17
N MET A 37 -1.46 43.54 20.38
CA MET A 37 -1.97 42.32 20.97
C MET A 37 -1.81 42.38 22.49
N SER A 38 -2.88 42.08 23.23
CA SER A 38 -2.81 41.93 24.68
C SER A 38 -1.76 40.87 25.04
N SER A 39 -0.99 41.09 26.11
CA SER A 39 0.07 40.18 26.56
C SER A 39 -0.42 38.73 26.72
N PHE A 40 -1.69 38.54 27.10
CA PHE A 40 -2.31 37.23 27.17
C PHE A 40 -2.43 36.53 25.81
N ALA A 41 -2.85 37.25 24.77
CA ALA A 41 -3.00 36.70 23.43
C ALA A 41 -1.64 36.35 22.80
N ALA A 42 -0.61 37.15 23.06
CA ALA A 42 0.76 36.86 22.60
C ALA A 42 1.29 35.54 23.19
N ILE A 43 1.04 35.29 24.49
CA ILE A 43 1.43 34.04 25.15
C ILE A 43 0.70 32.85 24.53
N VAL A 44 -0.60 32.95 24.30
CA VAL A 44 -1.39 31.87 23.67
C VAL A 44 -0.89 31.55 22.27
N PHE A 45 -0.56 32.58 21.48
CA PHE A 45 -0.04 32.40 20.12
C PHE A 45 1.33 31.72 20.11
N ILE A 46 2.25 32.14 20.96
CA ILE A 46 3.58 31.53 21.09
C ILE A 46 3.45 30.08 21.59
N ALA A 47 2.62 29.84 22.61
CA ALA A 47 2.39 28.50 23.12
C ALA A 47 1.81 27.58 22.03
N GLY A 48 0.87 28.07 21.22
CA GLY A 48 0.32 27.34 20.08
C GLY A 48 1.36 27.01 19.00
N LEU A 49 2.24 27.96 18.67
CA LEU A 49 3.31 27.69 17.70
C LEU A 49 4.31 26.65 18.22
N VAL A 50 4.65 26.71 19.51
CA VAL A 50 5.54 25.73 20.13
C VAL A 50 4.91 24.34 20.13
N THR A 51 3.63 24.20 20.51
CA THR A 51 2.96 22.90 20.54
C THR A 51 2.81 22.29 19.15
N VAL A 52 2.42 23.08 18.14
CA VAL A 52 2.34 22.61 16.75
C VAL A 52 3.72 22.22 16.23
N GLY A 53 4.75 23.04 16.50
CA GLY A 53 6.14 22.76 16.11
C GLY A 53 6.65 21.44 16.70
N VAL A 54 6.48 21.25 18.01
CA VAL A 54 6.85 20.00 18.69
C VAL A 54 6.07 18.82 18.09
N SER A 55 4.75 18.95 17.90
CA SER A 55 3.92 17.90 17.31
C SER A 55 4.39 17.49 15.91
N LEU A 56 4.75 18.44 15.06
CA LEU A 56 5.25 18.16 13.71
C LEU A 56 6.60 17.45 13.75
N VAL A 57 7.54 17.90 14.60
CA VAL A 57 8.84 17.26 14.78
C VAL A 57 8.67 15.84 15.31
N THR A 58 7.81 15.64 16.31
CA THR A 58 7.52 14.31 16.84
C THR A 58 6.92 13.40 15.77
N LEU A 59 5.97 13.90 14.96
CA LEU A 59 5.40 13.14 13.86
C LEU A 59 6.49 12.71 12.88
N LEU A 60 7.34 13.63 12.43
CA LEU A 60 8.44 13.32 11.52
C LEU A 60 9.39 12.27 12.08
N VAL A 61 9.79 12.39 13.35
CA VAL A 61 10.67 11.41 14.01
C VAL A 61 9.99 10.04 14.13
N THR A 62 8.70 9.99 14.52
CA THR A 62 7.98 8.72 14.61
C THR A 62 7.82 8.06 13.24
N LEU A 63 7.57 8.84 12.19
CA LEU A 63 7.45 8.35 10.83
C LEU A 63 8.78 7.80 10.30
N THR A 64 9.90 8.51 10.53
CA THR A 64 11.22 8.02 10.11
C THR A 64 11.61 6.75 10.84
N VAL A 65 11.34 6.66 12.15
CA VAL A 65 11.59 5.43 12.92
C VAL A 65 10.70 4.28 12.47
N MET A 66 9.43 4.52 12.17
CA MET A 66 8.52 3.50 11.61
C MET A 66 9.00 3.01 10.25
N LEU A 67 9.43 3.91 9.36
CA LEU A 67 9.98 3.56 8.06
C LEU A 67 11.28 2.77 8.19
N GLN A 68 12.19 3.23 9.07
CA GLN A 68 13.45 2.53 9.34
C GLN A 68 13.21 1.15 9.98
N SER A 69 12.20 1.02 10.85
CA SER A 69 11.82 -0.26 11.44
C SER A 69 11.17 -1.19 10.42
N CYS A 70 10.38 -0.69 9.47
CA CYS A 70 9.85 -1.49 8.37
C CYS A 70 10.97 -1.96 7.44
N GLN A 71 11.93 -1.09 7.15
CA GLN A 71 13.11 -1.45 6.35
C GLN A 71 13.93 -2.53 7.06
N ASN A 72 14.31 -2.31 8.32
CA ASN A 72 15.13 -3.23 9.11
C ASN A 72 14.44 -4.56 9.43
N LYS A 73 13.10 -4.59 9.49
CA LYS A 73 12.32 -5.81 9.73
C LYS A 73 12.07 -6.62 8.45
N ASN A 74 12.16 -5.97 7.29
CA ASN A 74 12.03 -6.60 5.97
C ASN A 74 13.38 -6.85 5.28
N SER A 75 14.50 -6.54 5.92
CA SER A 75 15.88 -6.95 5.57
C SER A 75 16.13 -8.48 5.70
N GLY A 76 15.07 -9.29 5.54
CA GLY A 76 15.20 -10.68 5.12
C GLY A 76 15.57 -10.75 3.62
N PRO A 77 15.49 -11.93 2.95
CA PRO A 77 16.13 -12.29 1.66
C PRO A 77 15.99 -11.34 0.45
N ILE A 78 15.25 -10.24 0.59
CA ILE A 78 15.14 -9.12 -0.33
C ILE A 78 16.47 -8.37 -0.51
N GLU A 79 17.28 -8.16 0.54
CA GLU A 79 18.58 -7.47 0.41
C GLU A 79 19.64 -8.28 -0.38
N SER A 80 19.60 -9.62 -0.27
CA SER A 80 20.43 -10.50 -1.11
C SER A 80 19.96 -10.56 -2.57
N LEU A 81 18.69 -10.23 -2.84
CA LEU A 81 18.10 -10.17 -4.19
C LEU A 81 18.38 -8.81 -4.88
N LEU A 82 18.47 -7.73 -4.12
CA LEU A 82 18.91 -6.40 -4.59
C LEU A 82 20.40 -6.34 -4.92
N GLN A 83 21.21 -7.28 -4.41
CA GLN A 83 22.62 -7.45 -4.72
C GLN A 83 22.88 -8.48 -5.84
N ALA A 84 21.86 -8.83 -6.63
CA ALA A 84 22.10 -9.54 -7.88
C ALA A 84 22.94 -8.63 -8.82
N PRO A 85 24.04 -9.14 -9.38
CA PRO A 85 25.04 -8.34 -10.08
C PRO A 85 24.41 -7.73 -11.35
N GLU A 86 24.68 -6.44 -11.57
CA GLU A 86 24.55 -5.67 -12.83
C GLU A 86 23.77 -6.32 -13.97
N SER A 87 22.52 -6.69 -13.73
CA SER A 87 21.57 -7.06 -14.76
C SER A 87 20.78 -5.80 -15.09
N PRO A 88 20.58 -5.41 -16.37
CA PRO A 88 19.71 -4.29 -16.74
C PRO A 88 18.24 -4.51 -16.34
N TYR A 89 17.93 -5.65 -15.72
CA TYR A 89 16.60 -6.11 -15.37
C TYR A 89 16.41 -6.07 -13.86
N ASN A 90 15.38 -5.34 -13.41
CA ASN A 90 14.96 -5.35 -12.02
C ASN A 90 14.05 -6.58 -11.79
N PRO A 91 14.51 -7.62 -11.07
CA PRO A 91 13.71 -8.84 -10.84
C PRO A 91 12.41 -8.54 -10.08
N HIS A 92 12.38 -7.49 -9.26
CA HIS A 92 11.15 -7.08 -8.57
C HIS A 92 10.09 -6.53 -9.53
N TYR A 93 10.51 -5.85 -10.60
CA TYR A 93 9.57 -5.39 -11.62
C TYR A 93 8.91 -6.58 -12.32
N CYS A 94 9.70 -7.57 -12.72
CA CYS A 94 9.19 -8.75 -13.41
C CYS A 94 8.31 -9.63 -12.51
N LEU A 95 8.68 -9.79 -11.25
CA LEU A 95 7.84 -10.49 -10.27
C LEU A 95 6.51 -9.74 -10.04
N ALA A 96 6.55 -8.43 -9.82
CA ALA A 96 5.34 -7.63 -9.63
C ALA A 96 4.43 -7.68 -10.85
N PHE A 97 5.00 -7.67 -12.06
CA PHE A 97 4.26 -7.79 -13.30
C PHE A 97 3.67 -9.19 -13.48
N ALA A 98 4.44 -10.26 -13.21
CA ALA A 98 3.92 -11.63 -13.26
C ALA A 98 2.73 -11.81 -12.31
N MET A 99 2.81 -11.28 -11.09
CA MET A 99 1.68 -11.28 -10.15
C MET A 99 0.48 -10.49 -10.68
N HIS A 100 0.72 -9.39 -11.40
CA HIS A 100 -0.36 -8.62 -12.03
C HIS A 100 -1.06 -9.42 -13.14
N ILE A 101 -0.31 -10.16 -13.96
CA ILE A 101 -0.85 -11.04 -14.99
C ILE A 101 -1.76 -12.08 -14.36
N GLU A 102 -1.27 -12.81 -13.35
CA GLU A 102 -2.01 -13.89 -12.67
C GLU A 102 -3.29 -13.37 -12.00
N LEU A 103 -3.22 -12.26 -11.27
CA LEU A 103 -4.37 -11.70 -10.56
C LEU A 103 -5.46 -11.16 -11.49
N ASN A 104 -5.11 -10.80 -12.72
CA ASN A 104 -6.05 -10.25 -13.70
C ASN A 104 -6.42 -11.25 -14.81
N GLY A 105 -5.88 -12.47 -14.78
CA GLY A 105 -6.12 -13.48 -15.81
C GLY A 105 -5.64 -13.05 -17.19
N LEU A 106 -4.51 -12.33 -17.26
CA LEU A 106 -3.89 -11.98 -18.53
C LEU A 106 -3.08 -13.17 -19.06
N GLY A 107 -2.97 -13.29 -20.39
CA GLY A 107 -2.15 -14.34 -21.02
C GLY A 107 -0.65 -14.07 -20.92
N SER A 108 0.18 -15.09 -21.17
CA SER A 108 1.65 -15.01 -21.24
C SER A 108 2.15 -13.94 -22.20
N ASP A 109 1.40 -13.69 -23.29
CA ASP A 109 1.66 -12.63 -24.30
C ASP A 109 1.75 -11.22 -23.70
N SER A 110 1.14 -11.00 -22.54
CA SER A 110 1.18 -9.71 -21.84
C SER A 110 2.49 -9.47 -21.09
N LEU A 111 3.36 -10.49 -20.96
CA LEU A 111 4.63 -10.38 -20.27
C LEU A 111 5.60 -9.48 -21.08
N PRO A 112 6.15 -8.42 -20.47
CA PRO A 112 7.13 -7.58 -21.13
C PRO A 112 8.36 -8.40 -21.54
N GLN A 113 8.91 -8.13 -22.74
CA GLN A 113 10.09 -8.84 -23.26
C GLN A 113 11.28 -8.81 -22.28
N ILE A 114 11.41 -7.71 -21.52
CA ILE A 114 12.43 -7.53 -20.47
C ILE A 114 12.36 -8.59 -19.35
N CYS A 115 11.22 -9.27 -19.20
CA CYS A 115 10.95 -10.25 -18.16
C CYS A 115 10.98 -11.70 -18.65
N LYS A 116 11.28 -11.96 -19.93
CA LYS A 116 11.37 -13.32 -20.47
C LYS A 116 12.41 -14.16 -19.74
N ASP A 117 13.63 -13.65 -19.60
CA ASP A 117 14.71 -14.36 -18.91
C ASP A 117 14.35 -14.66 -17.44
N PHE A 118 13.65 -13.73 -16.79
CA PHE A 118 13.13 -13.93 -15.44
C PHE A 118 12.10 -15.07 -15.39
N ALA A 119 11.15 -15.12 -16.33
CA ALA A 119 10.17 -16.20 -16.40
C ALA A 119 10.81 -17.57 -16.68
N ILE A 120 11.81 -17.63 -17.56
CA ILE A 120 12.57 -18.85 -17.81
C ILE A 120 13.26 -19.33 -16.53
N GLN A 121 13.93 -18.43 -15.80
CA GLN A 121 14.57 -18.76 -14.53
C GLN A 121 13.55 -19.21 -13.49
N TYR A 122 12.40 -18.53 -13.38
CA TYR A 122 11.32 -18.88 -12.47
C TYR A 122 10.83 -20.32 -12.64
N ILE A 123 10.69 -20.75 -13.90
CA ILE A 123 10.27 -22.12 -14.23
C ILE A 123 11.42 -23.10 -13.98
N ARG A 124 12.62 -22.78 -14.46
CA ARG A 124 13.79 -23.66 -14.41
C ARG A 124 14.30 -23.91 -12.98
N ASP A 125 14.28 -22.89 -12.15
CA ASP A 125 14.73 -22.96 -10.76
C ASP A 125 13.72 -23.68 -9.86
N GLY A 126 12.56 -24.05 -10.41
CA GLY A 126 11.55 -24.86 -9.73
C GLY A 126 10.51 -24.07 -8.94
N GLN A 127 10.63 -22.74 -8.87
CA GLN A 127 9.68 -21.89 -8.16
C GLN A 127 8.25 -22.06 -8.72
N TYR A 128 8.11 -22.15 -10.04
CA TYR A 128 6.82 -22.45 -10.68
C TYR A 128 6.21 -23.78 -10.18
N ALA A 129 7.02 -24.82 -10.01
CA ALA A 129 6.54 -26.11 -9.54
C ALA A 129 6.16 -26.08 -8.05
N GLU A 130 6.88 -25.32 -7.23
CA GLU A 130 6.54 -25.11 -5.82
C GLU A 130 5.19 -24.40 -5.67
N ASP A 131 4.94 -23.37 -6.46
CA ASP A 131 3.68 -22.62 -6.46
C ASP A 131 2.50 -23.48 -6.91
N LEU A 132 2.70 -24.30 -7.95
CA LEU A 132 1.72 -25.31 -8.36
C LEU A 132 1.45 -26.28 -7.20
N ASN A 133 2.48 -26.79 -6.53
CA ASN A 133 2.29 -27.70 -5.39
C ASN A 133 1.56 -27.03 -4.21
N ALA A 134 1.83 -25.75 -3.92
CA ALA A 134 1.08 -24.99 -2.91
C ALA A 134 -0.40 -24.87 -3.28
N THR A 135 -0.69 -24.53 -4.54
CA THR A 135 -2.06 -24.45 -5.07
C THR A 135 -2.77 -25.80 -5.00
N PHE A 136 -2.06 -26.90 -5.26
CA PHE A 136 -2.58 -28.27 -5.19
C PHE A 136 -3.08 -28.57 -3.78
N GLN A 137 -2.22 -28.32 -2.80
CA GLN A 137 -2.51 -28.60 -1.41
C GLN A 137 -3.69 -27.76 -0.92
N LEU A 138 -3.75 -26.49 -1.30
CA LEU A 138 -4.87 -25.60 -0.99
C LEU A 138 -6.18 -26.12 -1.59
N ALA A 139 -6.18 -26.49 -2.87
CA ALA A 139 -7.36 -27.02 -3.54
C ALA A 139 -7.85 -28.33 -2.88
N VAL A 140 -6.95 -29.29 -2.68
CA VAL A 140 -7.29 -30.58 -2.03
C VAL A 140 -7.82 -30.36 -0.62
N ASN A 141 -7.15 -29.53 0.19
CA ASN A 141 -7.59 -29.23 1.54
C ASN A 141 -8.97 -28.58 1.55
N TYR A 142 -9.23 -27.63 0.64
CA TYR A 142 -10.53 -27.01 0.51
C TYR A 142 -11.62 -28.03 0.16
N PHE A 143 -11.44 -28.82 -0.90
CA PHE A 143 -12.45 -29.79 -1.32
C PHE A 143 -12.70 -30.90 -0.29
N ASN A 144 -11.69 -31.27 0.50
CA ASN A 144 -11.87 -32.21 1.62
C ASN A 144 -12.77 -31.66 2.74
N THR A 145 -12.90 -30.34 2.87
CA THR A 145 -13.76 -29.70 3.88
C THR A 145 -15.18 -29.43 3.38
N VAL A 146 -15.38 -29.37 2.07
CA VAL A 146 -16.69 -29.09 1.46
C VAL A 146 -17.53 -30.36 1.44
N LYS A 147 -18.68 -30.33 2.12
CA LYS A 147 -19.66 -31.41 2.06
C LYS A 147 -20.61 -31.19 0.89
N PRO A 148 -20.87 -32.19 0.04
CA PRO A 148 -21.87 -32.05 -1.00
C PRO A 148 -23.27 -31.86 -0.40
N PRO A 149 -24.20 -31.26 -1.16
CA PRO A 149 -25.62 -31.20 -0.80
C PRO A 149 -26.21 -32.61 -0.58
N GLU A 150 -27.41 -32.69 0.01
CA GLU A 150 -27.99 -33.97 0.49
C GLU A 150 -28.14 -35.06 -0.60
N ASP A 151 -28.15 -34.68 -1.88
CA ASP A 151 -28.15 -35.60 -3.01
C ASP A 151 -26.76 -36.24 -3.29
N GLY A 152 -25.75 -35.89 -2.49
CA GLY A 152 -24.42 -36.50 -2.48
C GLY A 152 -23.54 -36.13 -3.66
N ARG A 153 -23.95 -35.17 -4.50
CA ARG A 153 -23.23 -34.81 -5.73
C ARG A 153 -22.45 -33.52 -5.55
N GLY A 154 -21.12 -33.66 -5.47
CA GLY A 154 -20.18 -32.56 -5.65
C GLY A 154 -19.74 -32.50 -7.11
N VAL A 155 -19.73 -31.30 -7.70
CA VAL A 155 -19.19 -31.07 -9.04
C VAL A 155 -18.03 -30.09 -8.94
N VAL A 156 -16.88 -30.48 -9.48
CA VAL A 156 -15.72 -29.60 -9.65
C VAL A 156 -15.54 -29.35 -11.14
N LEU A 157 -15.61 -28.09 -11.54
CA LEU A 157 -15.32 -27.67 -12.91
C LEU A 157 -13.80 -27.45 -13.01
N MET A 158 -13.17 -28.10 -13.99
CA MET A 158 -11.75 -27.94 -14.29
C MET A 158 -11.60 -27.56 -15.76
N ASP A 159 -10.62 -26.72 -16.05
CA ASP A 159 -10.28 -26.34 -17.42
C ASP A 159 -9.69 -27.54 -18.16
N VAL A 160 -10.09 -27.75 -19.42
CA VAL A 160 -9.76 -28.93 -20.24
C VAL A 160 -8.45 -28.73 -20.99
N GLU A 161 -8.10 -27.49 -21.33
CA GLU A 161 -6.89 -27.18 -22.10
C GLU A 161 -5.62 -27.68 -21.38
N ASP A 162 -5.65 -27.66 -20.05
CA ASP A 162 -4.55 -28.13 -19.20
C ASP A 162 -4.46 -29.66 -19.03
N PHE A 163 -5.43 -30.42 -19.55
CA PHE A 163 -5.40 -31.90 -19.52
C PHE A 163 -4.77 -32.52 -20.77
N LEU A 164 -4.89 -31.85 -21.91
CA LEU A 164 -4.58 -32.44 -23.20
C LEU A 164 -3.10 -32.26 -23.56
N PRO A 165 -2.46 -33.27 -24.17
CA PRO A 165 -1.28 -33.06 -24.97
C PRO A 165 -1.60 -32.14 -26.14
N GLU A 166 -0.91 -31.00 -26.23
CA GLU A 166 -0.88 -30.21 -27.47
C GLU A 166 -0.34 -31.04 -28.65
N ASP A 167 0.30 -32.19 -28.42
CA ASP A 167 0.75 -33.14 -29.44
C ASP A 167 -0.38 -33.73 -30.32
N LEU A 168 -1.65 -33.38 -30.08
CA LEU A 168 -2.74 -33.59 -31.05
C LEU A 168 -2.81 -32.51 -32.14
N PHE A 169 -2.03 -31.44 -32.00
CA PHE A 169 -1.87 -30.31 -32.91
C PHE A 169 -0.37 -30.01 -33.07
N GLU A 170 0.26 -30.73 -33.99
CA GLU A 170 1.57 -30.48 -34.59
C GLU A 170 2.81 -31.05 -33.86
N GLU A 171 3.27 -32.20 -34.39
CA GLU A 171 4.68 -32.57 -34.37
C GLU A 171 5.50 -31.48 -35.08
N GLN A 172 6.18 -30.62 -34.34
CA GLN A 172 7.33 -29.92 -34.88
C GLN A 172 8.51 -29.96 -33.91
N GLU A 173 9.37 -30.93 -34.17
CA GLU A 173 10.75 -31.01 -33.69
C GLU A 173 11.53 -29.81 -34.30
N GLN A 174 11.31 -28.63 -33.73
CA GLN A 174 12.04 -27.42 -34.07
C GLN A 174 12.93 -27.07 -32.88
N ASP A 175 14.24 -27.14 -33.11
CA ASP A 175 15.31 -26.65 -32.23
C ASP A 175 14.89 -25.32 -31.59
N CYS A 176 14.47 -25.38 -30.33
CA CYS A 176 13.65 -24.35 -29.74
C CYS A 176 14.54 -23.31 -29.03
N VAL A 177 14.49 -22.08 -29.52
CA VAL A 177 15.29 -20.93 -29.03
C VAL A 177 14.53 -20.15 -27.95
N ASP A 178 13.21 -20.37 -27.77
CA ASP A 178 12.34 -19.67 -26.81
C ASP A 178 11.31 -20.65 -26.19
N CYS A 179 11.77 -21.66 -25.44
CA CYS A 179 10.93 -22.76 -24.94
C CYS A 179 10.22 -22.47 -23.62
N THR A 180 10.09 -21.19 -23.28
CA THR A 180 9.55 -20.76 -22.00
C THR A 180 8.14 -21.32 -21.76
N GLU A 181 7.33 -21.39 -22.81
CA GLU A 181 5.98 -21.96 -22.75
C GLU A 181 6.00 -23.49 -22.62
N ASP A 182 6.85 -24.19 -23.37
CA ASP A 182 6.90 -25.66 -23.33
C ASP A 182 7.44 -26.19 -22.00
N TYR A 183 8.37 -25.48 -21.35
CA TYR A 183 8.86 -25.83 -20.02
C TYR A 183 7.79 -25.64 -18.92
N ALA A 184 6.85 -24.70 -19.08
CA ALA A 184 5.75 -24.51 -18.14
C ALA A 184 4.58 -25.49 -18.36
N LYS A 185 4.31 -25.87 -19.62
CA LYS A 185 3.19 -26.74 -19.99
C LYS A 185 3.25 -28.11 -19.31
N TYR A 186 4.43 -28.75 -19.31
CA TYR A 186 4.58 -30.07 -18.69
C TYR A 186 4.25 -30.11 -17.19
N PRO A 187 4.87 -29.29 -16.31
CA PRO A 187 4.54 -29.30 -14.89
C PRO A 187 3.09 -28.91 -14.61
N LYS A 188 2.52 -27.96 -15.36
CA LYS A 188 1.10 -27.59 -15.25
C LYS A 188 0.18 -28.77 -15.53
N ARG A 189 0.43 -29.51 -16.62
CA ARG A 189 -0.35 -30.71 -16.99
C ARG A 189 -0.26 -31.81 -15.92
N VAL A 190 0.95 -32.12 -15.44
CA VAL A 190 1.16 -33.12 -14.38
C VAL A 190 0.39 -32.72 -13.12
N PHE A 191 0.42 -31.44 -12.76
CA PHE A 191 -0.33 -30.89 -11.64
C PHE A 191 -1.85 -31.10 -11.80
N VAL A 192 -2.43 -30.68 -12.92
CA VAL A 192 -3.89 -30.77 -13.17
C VAL A 192 -4.35 -32.24 -13.18
N GLN A 193 -3.60 -33.13 -13.82
CA GLN A 193 -3.90 -34.57 -13.82
C GLN A 193 -3.86 -35.18 -12.42
N ASN A 194 -2.91 -34.78 -11.57
CA ASN A 194 -2.83 -35.25 -10.19
C ASN A 194 -3.99 -34.72 -9.35
N LEU A 195 -4.40 -33.46 -9.56
CA LEU A 195 -5.54 -32.87 -8.87
C LEU A 195 -6.83 -33.61 -9.23
N TYR A 196 -7.05 -33.87 -10.52
CA TYR A 196 -8.18 -34.65 -10.99
C TYR A 196 -8.23 -36.05 -10.35
N LYS A 197 -7.10 -36.79 -10.37
CA LYS A 197 -7.02 -38.12 -9.75
C LYS A 197 -7.34 -38.07 -8.25
N LYS A 198 -6.96 -37.00 -7.55
CA LYS A 198 -7.27 -36.84 -6.12
C LYS A 198 -8.72 -36.49 -5.84
N LEU A 199 -9.40 -35.78 -6.74
CA LEU A 199 -10.77 -35.36 -6.55
C LEU A 199 -11.80 -36.40 -6.99
N VAL A 200 -11.41 -37.32 -7.88
CA VAL A 200 -12.25 -38.45 -8.31
C VAL A 200 -12.13 -39.68 -7.39
N ALA A 201 -11.03 -39.82 -6.64
CA ALA A 201 -10.78 -40.93 -5.73
C ALA A 201 -11.48 -40.77 -4.38
#